data_AF-A0A8K0KEG0-F1
#
_entry.id   AF-A0A8K0KEG0-F1
#
_cell.length_a   1.000
_cell.length_b   1.000
_cell.length_c   1.000
_cell.angle_alpha   90.00
_cell.angle_beta   90.00
_cell.angle_gamma   90.00
#
_symmetry.space_group_name_H-M   'P 1'
#
loop_
_entity.id
_entity.type
_entity.pdbx_description
1 polymer ?
#
loop_
_entity_poly.entity_id
_entity_poly.type
_entity_poly.pdbx_seq_one_letter_code
_entity_poly.pdbx_strand_id
1 'polypeptide(L)'
;MKDLTRIKLLNLQHKQNAEQQMEKLIARLAPTGETNYTSISSSSAAIPTFDPLFELWKDYWARFQTFARANSVHSDRLPQIFLTNQPTATYKLLSALAAQQSSPKDINELSTNDIASFMEDQFDPR
;
A
#
# COMPACT_ATOMS: atom_id res chain seq x y z
N MET A 1 10.58 62.36 16.21
CA MET A 1 10.08 61.49 17.30
C MET A 1 8.77 60.76 16.96
N LYS A 2 7.87 61.33 16.13
CA LYS A 2 6.58 60.72 15.76
C LYS A 2 6.70 59.48 14.84
N ASP A 3 7.68 59.43 13.94
CA ASP A 3 7.87 58.30 13.01
C ASP A 3 8.32 57.00 13.67
N LEU A 4 9.15 57.07 14.72
CA LEU A 4 9.56 55.88 15.47
C LEU A 4 8.37 55.18 16.13
N THR A 5 7.39 55.94 16.61
CA THR A 5 6.17 55.40 17.21
C THR A 5 5.30 54.70 16.17
N ARG A 6 5.23 55.25 14.96
CA ARG A 6 4.49 54.64 13.83
C ARG A 6 5.13 53.33 13.37
N ILE A 7 6.46 53.28 13.28
CA ILE A 7 7.20 52.06 12.92
C ILE A 7 7.01 50.96 13.99
N LYS A 8 7.06 51.33 15.28
CA LYS A 8 6.79 50.37 16.37
C LYS A 8 5.35 49.82 16.31
N LEU A 9 4.37 50.66 15.97
CA LEU A 9 2.98 50.23 15.84
C LEU A 9 2.78 49.28 14.66
N LEU A 10 3.42 49.55 13.51
CA LEU A 10 3.37 48.67 12.34
C LEU A 10 4.03 47.31 12.61
N ASN A 11 5.15 47.28 13.33
CA ASN A 11 5.82 46.02 13.69
C ASN A 11 4.98 45.21 14.70
N LEU A 12 4.34 45.88 15.66
CA LEU A 12 3.44 45.22 16.61
C LEU A 12 2.23 44.60 15.90
N GLN A 13 1.66 45.32 14.93
CA GLN A 13 0.53 44.83 14.14
C GLN A 13 0.92 43.65 13.25
N HIS A 14 2.09 43.68 12.60
CA HIS A 14 2.59 42.54 11.84
C HIS A 14 2.81 41.30 12.71
N LYS A 15 3.36 41.47 13.93
CA LYS A 15 3.56 40.37 14.87
C LYS A 15 2.22 39.75 15.29
N GLN A 16 1.25 40.58 15.67
CA GLN A 16 -0.09 40.11 16.06
C GLN A 16 -0.79 39.36 14.92
N ASN A 17 -0.66 39.86 13.68
CA ASN A 17 -1.20 39.16 12.52
C ASN A 17 -0.52 37.80 12.31
N ALA A 18 0.80 37.71 12.44
CA ALA A 18 1.52 36.45 12.29
C ALA A 18 1.11 35.41 13.36
N GLU A 19 0.94 35.85 14.61
CA GLU A 19 0.48 35.01 15.72
C GLU A 19 -0.94 34.47 15.46
N GLN A 20 -1.87 35.31 14.98
CA GLN A 20 -3.22 34.87 14.64
C GLN A 20 -3.27 33.89 13.47
N GLN A 21 -2.41 34.05 12.47
CA GLN A 21 -2.33 33.10 11.35
C GLN A 21 -1.76 31.76 11.81
N MET A 22 -0.75 31.78 12.69
CA MET A 22 -0.17 30.57 13.30
C MET A 22 -1.21 29.82 14.14
N GLU A 23 -1.97 30.55 14.98
CA GLU A 23 -3.01 29.96 15.83
C GLU A 23 -4.11 29.29 15.00
N LYS A 24 -4.51 29.87 13.87
CA LYS A 24 -5.46 29.26 12.93
C LYS A 24 -4.92 27.99 12.26
N LEU A 25 -3.62 27.91 11.99
CA LEU A 25 -2.99 26.69 11.45
C LEU A 25 -2.96 25.59 12.52
N ILE A 26 -2.56 25.93 13.75
CA ILE A 26 -2.54 24.99 14.87
C ILE A 26 -3.96 24.48 15.19
N ALA A 27 -4.97 25.36 15.15
CA ALA A 27 -6.37 24.96 15.35
C ALA A 27 -6.89 24.01 14.26
N ARG A 28 -6.38 24.10 13.01
CA ARG A 28 -6.69 23.16 11.93
C ARG A 28 -5.93 21.85 12.02
N LEU A 29 -4.76 21.86 12.67
CA LEU A 29 -3.90 20.69 12.88
C LEU A 29 -4.20 19.96 14.19
N ALA A 30 -4.91 20.61 15.11
CA ALA A 30 -5.41 19.99 16.33
C ALA A 30 -6.26 18.78 15.94
N PRO A 31 -5.97 17.57 16.46
CA PRO A 31 -6.72 16.39 16.14
C PRO A 31 -8.09 16.48 16.80
N THR A 32 -9.07 17.02 16.08
CA THR A 32 -10.47 16.71 16.35
C THR A 32 -10.58 15.19 16.18
N GLY A 33 -10.94 14.49 17.24
CA GLY A 33 -10.99 13.03 17.34
C GLY A 33 -12.03 12.35 16.46
N GLU A 34 -12.07 12.70 15.18
CA GLU A 34 -12.79 12.02 14.11
C GLU A 34 -11.88 12.11 12.88
N THR A 35 -11.01 11.13 12.74
CA THR A 35 -10.22 10.91 11.52
C THR A 35 -11.15 10.55 10.37
N ASN A 36 -11.86 11.54 9.84
CA ASN A 36 -12.28 11.55 8.45
C ASN A 36 -11.04 11.87 7.63
N TYR A 37 -10.18 10.86 7.49
CA TYR A 37 -9.32 10.80 6.32
C TYR A 37 -10.29 10.83 5.15
N THR A 38 -10.37 11.96 4.44
CA THR A 38 -10.62 11.88 3.00
C THR A 38 -9.45 11.07 2.47
N SER A 39 -9.62 9.75 2.54
CA SER A 39 -8.82 8.79 1.82
C SER A 39 -8.84 9.35 0.41
N ILE A 40 -7.70 9.88 -0.03
CA ILE A 40 -7.47 10.05 -1.44
C ILE A 40 -7.71 8.64 -1.93
N SER A 41 -8.86 8.43 -2.58
CA SER A 41 -9.12 7.21 -3.31
C SER A 41 -8.10 7.24 -4.43
N SER A 42 -6.86 6.87 -4.10
CA SER A 42 -5.98 6.20 -5.02
C SER A 42 -6.87 5.07 -5.49
N SER A 43 -7.44 5.21 -6.67
CA SER A 43 -7.95 4.07 -7.40
C SER A 43 -6.83 3.04 -7.30
N SER A 44 -6.99 2.06 -6.40
CA SER A 44 -6.00 1.02 -6.23
C SER A 44 -5.97 0.37 -7.59
N ALA A 45 -4.95 0.68 -8.38
CA ALA A 45 -4.83 0.16 -9.72
C ALA A 45 -4.72 -1.35 -9.53
N ALA A 46 -5.83 -2.05 -9.77
CA ALA A 46 -5.87 -3.48 -9.60
C ALA A 46 -4.88 -4.06 -10.61
N ILE A 47 -3.90 -4.81 -10.12
CA ILE A 47 -3.03 -5.55 -11.01
C ILE A 47 -3.85 -6.68 -11.64
N PRO A 48 -3.88 -6.82 -12.99
CA PRO A 48 -4.55 -7.93 -13.64
C PRO A 48 -4.11 -9.28 -13.04
N THR A 49 -5.01 -10.25 -12.96
CA THR A 49 -4.70 -11.59 -12.46
C THR A 49 -3.76 -12.34 -13.41
N PHE A 50 -3.02 -13.34 -12.91
CA PHE A 50 -2.17 -14.17 -13.75
C PHE A 50 -2.99 -14.97 -14.77
N ASP A 51 -2.58 -14.93 -16.03
CA ASP A 51 -3.11 -15.82 -17.08
C ASP A 51 -1.96 -16.51 -17.86
N PRO A 52 -1.78 -17.84 -17.70
CA PRO A 52 -0.69 -18.56 -18.35
C PRO A 52 -0.82 -18.62 -19.89
N LEU A 53 -1.96 -18.24 -20.47
CA LEU A 53 -2.14 -18.15 -21.92
C LEU A 53 -1.59 -16.84 -22.52
N PHE A 54 -1.42 -15.80 -21.70
CA PHE A 54 -1.05 -14.45 -22.16
C PHE A 54 0.25 -13.93 -21.57
N GLU A 55 0.70 -14.42 -20.42
CA GLU A 55 1.95 -13.97 -19.80
C GLU A 55 2.71 -15.13 -19.13
N LEU A 56 4.05 -15.02 -19.12
CA LEU A 56 4.90 -15.97 -18.41
C LEU A 56 4.85 -15.71 -16.91
N TRP A 57 4.98 -16.77 -16.11
CA TRP A 57 4.96 -16.66 -14.64
C TRP A 57 5.96 -15.63 -14.10
N LYS A 58 7.21 -15.67 -14.58
CA LYS A 58 8.27 -14.73 -14.16
C LYS A 58 7.92 -13.26 -14.43
N ASP A 59 7.23 -12.98 -15.53
CA ASP A 59 6.85 -11.63 -15.93
C ASP A 59 5.70 -11.13 -15.06
N TYR A 60 4.71 -12.00 -14.81
CA TYR A 60 3.65 -11.73 -13.85
C TYR A 60 4.19 -11.49 -12.44
N TRP A 61 5.10 -12.33 -11.97
CA TRP A 61 5.67 -12.22 -10.64
C TRP A 61 6.43 -10.89 -10.47
N ALA A 62 7.19 -10.47 -11.48
CA ALA A 62 7.85 -9.16 -11.48
C ALA A 62 6.84 -7.99 -11.45
N ARG A 63 5.73 -8.08 -12.18
CA ARG A 63 4.63 -7.10 -12.11
C ARG A 63 4.01 -7.06 -10.72
N PHE A 64 3.74 -8.20 -10.11
CA PHE A 64 3.20 -8.30 -8.75
C PHE A 64 4.14 -7.67 -7.71
N GLN A 65 5.43 -7.97 -7.79
CA GLN A 65 6.45 -7.34 -6.93
C GLN A 65 6.52 -5.82 -7.12
N THR A 66 6.40 -5.34 -8.36
CA THR A 66 6.37 -3.90 -8.67
C THR A 66 5.13 -3.26 -8.07
N PHE A 67 3.95 -3.88 -8.23
CA PHE A 67 2.70 -3.43 -7.62
C PHE A 67 2.84 -3.35 -6.08
N ALA A 68 3.38 -4.39 -5.45
CA ALA A 68 3.57 -4.41 -4.00
C ALA A 68 4.47 -3.27 -3.51
N ARG A 69 5.60 -3.02 -4.20
CA ARG A 69 6.52 -1.93 -3.88
C ARG A 69 5.87 -0.57 -4.07
N ALA A 70 5.19 -0.36 -5.20
CA ALA A 70 4.51 0.90 -5.50
C ALA A 70 3.43 1.26 -4.47
N ASN A 71 2.78 0.25 -3.90
CA ASN A 71 1.73 0.42 -2.90
C ASN A 71 2.22 0.25 -1.45
N SER A 72 3.53 0.15 -1.21
CA SER A 72 4.12 -0.05 0.12
C SER A 72 3.49 -1.23 0.89
N VAL A 73 3.18 -2.31 0.18
CA VAL A 73 2.61 -3.52 0.76
C VAL A 73 3.64 -4.15 1.70
N HIS A 74 3.22 -4.39 2.95
CA HIS A 74 4.06 -5.09 3.91
C HIS A 74 4.23 -6.56 3.52
N SER A 75 5.40 -7.12 3.77
CA SER A 75 5.78 -8.47 3.32
C SER A 75 4.89 -9.58 3.88
N ASP A 76 4.39 -9.42 5.11
CA ASP A 76 3.46 -10.32 5.79
C ASP A 76 2.09 -10.40 5.09
N ARG A 77 1.72 -9.39 4.30
CA ARG A 77 0.45 -9.35 3.55
C ARG A 77 0.56 -9.83 2.11
N LEU A 78 1.78 -10.01 1.59
CA LEU A 78 2.01 -10.38 0.20
C LEU A 78 1.31 -11.69 -0.20
N PRO A 79 1.40 -12.79 0.58
CA PRO A 79 0.75 -14.04 0.19
C PRO A 79 -0.75 -13.88 0.01
N GLN A 80 -1.40 -13.17 0.92
CA GLN A 80 -2.84 -13.03 0.98
C GLN A 80 -3.33 -12.09 -0.13
N ILE A 81 -2.61 -10.99 -0.37
CA ILE A 81 -2.90 -10.11 -1.51
C ILE A 81 -2.76 -10.88 -2.83
N PHE A 82 -1.70 -11.67 -2.97
CA PHE A 82 -1.51 -12.53 -4.14
C PHE A 82 -2.71 -13.47 -4.32
N LEU A 83 -3.07 -14.23 -3.28
CA LEU A 83 -4.14 -15.23 -3.30
C LEU A 83 -5.50 -14.62 -3.64
N THR A 84 -5.82 -13.43 -3.11
CA THR A 84 -7.07 -12.71 -3.42
C THR A 84 -7.13 -12.18 -4.85
N ASN A 85 -5.99 -12.09 -5.53
CA ASN A 85 -5.86 -11.56 -6.88
C ASN A 85 -5.57 -12.66 -7.92
N GLN A 86 -5.80 -13.93 -7.59
CA GLN A 86 -5.65 -15.04 -8.52
C GLN A 86 -6.98 -15.52 -9.10
N PRO A 87 -6.98 -16.10 -10.32
CA PRO A 87 -8.14 -16.84 -10.81
C PRO A 87 -8.44 -18.04 -9.92
N THR A 88 -9.72 -18.45 -9.87
CA THR A 88 -10.18 -19.60 -9.07
C THR A 88 -9.37 -20.88 -9.33
N ALA A 89 -8.97 -21.12 -10.59
CA ALA A 89 -8.17 -22.29 -10.96
C ALA A 89 -6.81 -22.29 -10.27
N THR A 90 -6.08 -21.17 -10.33
CA THR A 90 -4.77 -20.99 -9.70
C THR A 90 -4.87 -21.08 -8.18
N TYR A 91 -5.90 -20.47 -7.57
CA TYR A 91 -6.13 -20.59 -6.14
C TYR A 91 -6.35 -22.05 -5.70
N LYS A 92 -7.19 -22.80 -6.43
CA LYS A 92 -7.44 -24.22 -6.14
C LYS A 92 -6.20 -25.08 -6.34
N LEU A 93 -5.39 -24.80 -7.35
CA LEU A 93 -4.11 -25.47 -7.57
C LEU A 93 -3.17 -25.27 -6.37
N LEU A 94 -2.98 -24.03 -5.94
CA LEU A 94 -2.14 -23.73 -4.76
C LEU A 94 -2.69 -24.37 -3.48
N SER A 95 -4.01 -24.37 -3.29
CA SER A 95 -4.65 -25.08 -2.18
C SER A 95 -4.34 -26.57 -2.19
N ALA A 96 -4.37 -27.21 -3.38
CA ALA A 96 -4.08 -28.62 -3.52
C ALA A 96 -2.59 -28.92 -3.28
N LEU A 97 -1.69 -28.07 -3.76
CA LEU A 97 -0.24 -28.22 -3.55
C LEU A 97 0.14 -28.05 -2.07
N ALA A 98 -0.46 -27.07 -1.38
CA ALA A 98 -0.28 -26.88 0.07
C ALA A 98 -0.67 -28.12 0.87
N ALA A 99 -1.79 -28.75 0.53
CA ALA A 99 -2.27 -29.97 1.18
C ALA A 99 -1.41 -31.21 0.85
N GLN A 100 -0.66 -31.19 -0.25
CA GLN A 100 0.21 -32.28 -0.70
C GLN A 100 1.64 -32.20 -0.18
N GLN A 101 2.01 -31.13 0.53
CA GLN A 101 3.32 -31.05 1.19
C GLN A 101 3.50 -32.18 2.21
N SER A 102 4.76 -32.54 2.49
CA SER A 102 5.10 -33.54 3.52
C SER A 102 4.55 -33.18 4.91
N SER A 103 4.44 -31.88 5.18
CA SER A 103 3.62 -31.32 6.25
C SER A 103 2.49 -30.52 5.59
N PRO A 104 1.26 -31.05 5.52
CA PRO A 104 0.13 -30.34 4.93
C PRO A 104 -0.11 -29.00 5.59
N LYS A 105 -0.33 -27.95 4.78
CA LYS A 105 -0.62 -26.60 5.23
C LYS A 105 -1.96 -26.11 4.72
N ASP A 106 -2.59 -25.20 5.45
CA ASP A 106 -3.68 -24.41 4.88
C ASP A 106 -3.12 -23.42 3.85
N ILE A 107 -3.89 -23.10 2.81
CA ILE A 107 -3.44 -22.16 1.77
C ILE A 107 -3.10 -20.78 2.34
N ASN A 108 -3.76 -20.35 3.42
CA ASN A 108 -3.52 -19.06 4.07
C ASN A 108 -2.22 -19.04 4.90
N GLU A 109 -1.59 -20.19 5.10
CA GLU A 109 -0.31 -20.34 5.79
C GLU A 109 0.88 -20.37 4.83
N LEU A 110 0.63 -20.32 3.52
CA LEU A 110 1.70 -20.28 2.52
C LEU A 110 2.47 -18.97 2.62
N SER A 111 3.80 -19.10 2.65
CA SER A 111 4.69 -17.95 2.51
C SER A 111 4.77 -17.49 1.05
N THR A 112 5.26 -16.28 0.84
CA THR A 112 5.55 -15.76 -0.51
C THR A 112 6.51 -16.67 -1.28
N ASN A 113 7.46 -17.30 -0.58
CA ASN A 113 8.40 -18.23 -1.20
C ASN A 113 7.73 -19.55 -1.58
N ASP A 114 6.87 -20.11 -0.72
CA ASP A 114 6.11 -21.33 -1.05
C ASP A 114 5.28 -21.12 -2.33
N ILE A 115 4.57 -19.99 -2.41
CA ILE A 115 3.77 -19.62 -3.60
C ILE A 115 4.67 -19.49 -4.82
N ALA A 116 5.79 -18.77 -4.71
CA ALA A 116 6.67 -18.54 -5.85
C ALA A 116 7.24 -19.85 -6.41
N SER A 117 7.70 -20.75 -5.53
CA SER A 117 8.21 -22.06 -5.91
C SER A 117 7.14 -22.95 -6.54
N PHE A 118 5.95 -23.01 -5.95
CA PHE A 118 4.84 -23.78 -6.53
C PHE A 118 4.47 -23.30 -7.93
N MET A 119 4.37 -21.98 -8.11
CA MET A 119 4.00 -21.41 -9.40
C MET A 119 5.12 -21.61 -10.45
N GLU A 120 6.39 -21.50 -10.03
CA GLU A 120 7.54 -21.82 -10.90
C GLU A 120 7.49 -23.28 -11.36
N ASP A 121 7.29 -24.23 -10.44
CA ASP A 121 7.20 -25.66 -10.78
C ASP A 121 6.03 -25.99 -11.73
N GLN A 122 4.92 -25.26 -11.65
CA GLN A 122 3.72 -25.52 -12.45
C GLN A 122 3.72 -24.82 -13.82
N PHE A 123 4.29 -23.62 -13.90
CA PHE A 123 4.16 -22.75 -15.08
C PHE A 123 5.49 -22.37 -15.73
N ASP A 124 6.61 -22.71 -15.11
CA ASP A 124 7.96 -22.61 -15.70
C ASP A 124 8.75 -23.92 -15.49
N PRO A 125 8.21 -25.09 -15.90
CA PRO A 125 8.89 -26.36 -15.72
C PRO A 125 10.17 -26.41 -16.57
N ARG A 126 11.28 -26.76 -15.91
CA ARG A 126 12.60 -26.91 -16.53
C ARG A 126 12.68 -28.10 -17.48
#